data_AF-A0A2E5VYM4-F1
#
_entry.id   AF-A0A2E5VYM4-F1
#
_cell.length_a   1.000
_cell.length_b   1.000
_cell.length_c   1.000
_cell.angle_alpha   90.00
_cell.angle_beta   90.00
_cell.angle_gamma   90.00
#
_symmetry.space_group_name_H-M   'P 1'
#
loop_
_entity.id
_entity.type
_entity.pdbx_description
1 polymer ?
#
loop_
_entity_poly.entity_id
_entity_poly.type
_entity_poly.pdbx_seq_one_letter_code
_entity_poly.pdbx_strand_id
1 'polypeptide(L)'
;MSEVEMVDKGRMARLSSLLRRRGIVLPSYEIYGGVSGLVDYGPLGASIKRRVIDAWISHWSCVPNVVEIDSPTITPEAVLVASG
;
A
#
# COMPACT_ATOMS: atom_id res chain seq x y z
N MET A 1 22.11 -20.08 3.07
CA MET A 1 21.72 -18.66 2.94
C MET A 1 22.95 -17.88 2.55
N SER A 2 22.87 -17.18 1.42
CA SER A 2 24.00 -16.41 0.88
C SER A 2 24.25 -15.15 1.71
N GLU A 3 25.47 -14.62 1.68
CA GLU A 3 25.84 -13.38 2.39
C GLU A 3 24.98 -12.19 1.94
N VAL A 4 24.60 -12.15 0.66
CA VAL A 4 23.72 -11.13 0.07
C VAL A 4 22.31 -11.17 0.65
N GLU A 5 21.72 -12.37 0.80
CA GLU A 5 20.41 -12.54 1.44
C GLU A 5 20.41 -12.06 2.90
N MET A 6 21.51 -12.27 3.62
CA MET A 6 21.66 -11.87 5.02
C MET A 6 21.73 -10.34 5.17
N VAL A 7 22.46 -9.68 4.27
CA VAL A 7 22.56 -8.21 4.24
C VAL A 7 21.21 -7.58 3.90
N ASP A 8 20.48 -8.16 2.93
CA ASP A 8 19.18 -7.64 2.51
C ASP A 8 18.12 -7.78 3.60
N LYS A 9 18.06 -8.95 4.27
CA LYS A 9 17.16 -9.18 5.40
C LYS A 9 17.42 -8.19 6.55
N GLY A 10 18.69 -7.93 6.85
CA GLY A 10 19.08 -6.92 7.84
C GLY A 10 18.68 -5.50 7.44
N ARG A 11 18.77 -5.15 6.16
CA ARG A 11 18.34 -3.85 5.62
C ARG A 11 16.83 -3.68 5.70
N MET A 12 16.06 -4.69 5.29
CA MET A 12 14.60 -4.68 5.35
C MET A 12 14.09 -4.55 6.78
N ALA A 13 14.66 -5.30 7.73
CA ALA A 13 14.29 -5.18 9.14
C ALA A 13 14.52 -3.76 9.69
N ARG A 14 15.64 -3.11 9.33
CA ARG A 14 15.93 -1.72 9.72
C ARG A 14 14.92 -0.74 9.12
N LEU A 15 14.55 -0.91 7.85
CA LEU A 15 13.56 -0.09 7.17
C LEU A 15 12.18 -0.22 7.82
N SER A 16 11.68 -1.45 8.00
CA SER A 16 10.38 -1.71 8.64
C SER A 16 10.32 -1.11 10.05
N SER A 17 11.41 -1.24 10.81
CA SER A 17 11.54 -0.64 12.15
C SER A 17 11.45 0.89 12.11
N LEU A 18 12.07 1.53 11.12
CA LEU A 18 12.01 2.99 10.92
C LEU A 18 10.60 3.43 10.52
N LEU A 19 9.97 2.76 9.55
CA LEU A 19 8.62 3.09 9.08
C LEU A 19 7.60 2.99 10.21
N ARG A 20 7.69 1.96 11.04
CA ARG A 20 6.83 1.79 12.22
C ARG A 20 7.05 2.89 13.26
N ARG A 21 8.30 3.16 13.66
CA ARG A 21 8.63 4.23 14.62
C ARG A 21 8.18 5.62 14.16
N ARG A 22 8.15 5.87 12.86
CA ARG A 22 7.74 7.16 12.27
C ARG A 22 6.25 7.27 11.98
N GLY A 23 5.46 6.24 12.29
CA GLY A 23 4.02 6.23 12.00
C GLY A 23 3.71 6.30 10.50
N ILE A 24 4.52 5.62 9.68
CA ILE A 24 4.33 5.58 8.22
C ILE A 24 3.50 4.34 7.85
N VAL A 25 4.01 3.14 8.12
CA VAL A 25 3.30 1.86 7.86
C VAL A 25 3.40 0.99 9.11
N LEU A 26 2.27 0.41 9.52
CA LEU A 26 2.14 -0.48 10.67
C LEU A 26 1.37 -1.74 10.26
N PRO A 27 1.61 -2.90 10.89
CA PRO A 27 0.75 -4.07 10.71
C PRO A 27 -0.66 -3.79 11.22
N SER A 28 -1.69 -4.12 10.44
CA SER A 28 -3.07 -3.92 10.89
C SER A 28 -3.40 -4.83 12.06
N TYR A 29 -4.22 -4.34 12.99
CA TYR A 29 -4.70 -5.08 14.16
C TYR A 29 -3.58 -5.59 15.09
N GLU A 30 -2.45 -4.90 15.15
CA GLU A 30 -1.25 -5.34 15.88
C GLU A 30 -1.52 -5.71 17.35
N ILE A 31 -2.37 -4.95 18.06
CA ILE A 31 -2.72 -5.23 19.46
C ILE A 31 -3.55 -6.51 19.66
N TYR A 32 -4.10 -7.08 18.57
CA TYR A 32 -4.87 -8.31 18.55
C TYR A 32 -4.12 -9.49 17.91
N GLY A 33 -2.80 -9.37 17.73
CA GLY A 33 -1.97 -10.41 17.10
C GLY A 33 -1.69 -10.19 15.62
N GLY A 34 -2.31 -9.17 15.01
CA GLY A 34 -2.08 -8.76 13.63
C GLY A 34 -2.70 -9.70 12.59
N VAL A 35 -2.83 -9.19 11.35
CA VAL A 35 -3.28 -9.98 10.20
C VAL A 35 -2.25 -9.85 9.08
N SER A 36 -1.69 -10.97 8.66
CA SER A 36 -0.70 -10.99 7.57
C SER A 36 -1.31 -10.46 6.27
N GLY A 37 -0.55 -9.64 5.56
CA GLY A 37 -0.99 -9.01 4.31
C GLY A 37 -1.78 -7.70 4.49
N LEU A 38 -2.18 -7.33 5.71
CA LEU A 38 -2.88 -6.09 6.01
C LEU A 38 -1.96 -5.07 6.69
N VAL A 39 -2.08 -3.81 6.27
CA VAL A 39 -1.29 -2.69 6.81
C VAL A 39 -2.12 -1.44 7.04
N ASP A 40 -1.80 -0.74 8.11
CA ASP A 40 -2.36 0.57 8.45
C ASP A 40 -1.35 1.67 8.13
N TYR A 41 -1.81 2.72 7.45
CA TYR A 41 -1.03 3.92 7.23
C TYR A 41 -1.24 4.89 8.38
N GLY A 42 -0.18 5.17 9.14
CA GLY A 42 -0.23 6.18 10.20
C GLY A 42 -0.32 7.61 9.65
N PRO A 43 -0.35 8.66 10.48
CA PRO A 43 -0.62 10.04 10.05
C PRO A 43 0.31 10.53 8.93
N LEU A 44 1.60 10.22 9.03
CA LEU A 44 2.58 10.57 8.01
C LEU A 44 2.41 9.70 6.76
N GLY A 45 2.19 8.39 6.95
CA GLY A 45 1.99 7.45 5.84
C GLY A 45 0.75 7.76 5.01
N ALA A 46 -0.36 8.11 5.65
CA ALA A 46 -1.61 8.49 4.98
C ALA A 46 -1.40 9.75 4.14
N SER A 47 -0.66 10.74 4.66
CA SER A 47 -0.32 11.97 3.94
C SER A 47 0.59 11.69 2.74
N ILE A 48 1.59 10.81 2.90
CA ILE A 48 2.46 10.38 1.80
C ILE A 48 1.65 9.64 0.73
N LYS A 49 0.83 8.67 1.13
CA LYS A 49 -0.04 7.89 0.23
C LYS A 49 -0.93 8.81 -0.60
N ARG A 50 -1.59 9.79 0.03
CA ARG A 50 -2.44 10.76 -0.66
C ARG A 50 -1.65 11.57 -1.69
N ARG A 51 -0.48 12.11 -1.32
CA ARG A 51 0.38 12.85 -2.27
C ARG A 51 0.83 12.02 -3.47
N VAL A 52 1.12 10.73 -3.26
CA VAL A 52 1.49 9.81 -4.36
C VAL A 52 0.30 9.59 -5.29
N ILE A 53 -0.89 9.38 -4.75
CA ILE A 53 -2.14 9.24 -5.53
C ILE A 53 -2.43 10.52 -6.31
N ASP A 54 -2.38 11.68 -5.66
CA ASP A 54 -2.64 12.98 -6.29
C ASP A 54 -1.66 13.26 -7.45
N ALA A 55 -0.38 12.94 -7.25
CA ALA A 55 0.64 13.08 -8.28
C ALA A 55 0.39 12.14 -9.47
N TRP A 56 -0.06 10.91 -9.20
CA TRP A 56 -0.40 9.94 -10.24
C TRP A 56 -1.63 10.39 -11.04
N ILE A 57 -2.70 10.79 -10.37
CA ILE A 57 -3.91 11.31 -11.02
C ILE A 57 -3.55 12.53 -11.87
N SER A 58 -2.83 13.51 -11.30
CA SER A 58 -2.42 14.71 -12.03
C SER A 58 -1.59 14.39 -13.27
N HIS A 59 -0.73 13.38 -13.23
CA HIS A 59 0.07 12.98 -14.38
C HIS A 59 -0.81 12.46 -15.52
N TRP A 60 -1.74 11.57 -15.21
CA TRP A 60 -2.58 10.91 -16.21
C TRP A 60 -3.74 11.78 -16.70
N SER A 61 -4.28 12.68 -15.88
CA SER A 61 -5.32 13.60 -16.29
C SER A 61 -4.87 14.61 -17.36
N CYS A 62 -3.56 14.82 -17.52
CA CYS A 62 -3.03 15.62 -18.62
C CYS A 62 -2.89 14.84 -19.94
N VAL A 63 -3.02 13.51 -19.92
CA VAL A 63 -2.91 12.66 -21.11
C VAL A 63 -4.25 12.61 -21.83
N PRO A 64 -4.31 12.89 -23.15
CA PRO A 64 -5.56 12.81 -23.91
C PRO A 64 -6.21 11.42 -23.82
N ASN A 65 -7.54 11.39 -23.72
CA ASN A 65 -8.37 10.17 -23.65
C ASN A 65 -8.15 9.30 -22.40
N VAL A 66 -7.70 9.88 -21.30
CA VAL A 66 -7.72 9.23 -19.98
C VAL A 66 -8.78 9.92 -19.12
N VAL A 67 -9.67 9.13 -18.52
CA VAL A 67 -10.76 9.63 -17.67
C VAL A 67 -10.74 8.87 -16.36
N GLU A 68 -10.72 9.60 -15.25
CA GLU A 68 -10.82 9.05 -13.91
C GLU A 68 -12.26 8.58 -13.65
N ILE A 69 -12.40 7.38 -13.08
CA ILE A 69 -13.67 6.82 -12.61
C ILE A 69 -13.49 6.32 -11.18
N ASP A 70 -14.55 6.42 -10.37
CA ASP A 70 -14.63 5.85 -9.03
C ASP A 70 -15.75 4.80 -8.97
N SER A 71 -15.49 3.65 -8.36
CA SER A 71 -16.38 2.49 -8.37
C SER A 71 -16.43 1.83 -6.98
N PRO A 72 -17.55 1.22 -6.61
CA PRO A 72 -17.68 0.60 -5.29
C PRO A 72 -16.74 -0.60 -5.13
N THR A 73 -16.20 -0.78 -3.93
CA THR A 73 -15.34 -1.92 -3.58
C THR A 73 -16.11 -3.25 -3.56
N ILE A 74 -17.41 -3.23 -3.21
CA ILE A 74 -18.24 -4.43 -3.18
C ILE A 74 -18.69 -4.75 -4.59
N THR A 75 -18.30 -5.92 -5.10
CA THR A 75 -18.58 -6.36 -6.47
C THR A 75 -19.50 -7.58 -6.47
N PRO A 76 -20.61 -7.61 -7.24
CA PRO A 76 -21.46 -8.78 -7.36
C PRO A 76 -20.71 -9.99 -7.93
N GLU A 77 -20.99 -11.19 -7.40
CA GLU A 77 -20.33 -12.45 -7.79
C GLU A 77 -20.36 -12.68 -9.31
N ALA A 78 -21.51 -12.46 -9.95
CA ALA A 78 -21.69 -12.68 -11.38
C ALA A 78 -20.67 -11.89 -12.24
N VAL A 79 -20.23 -10.71 -11.78
CA VAL A 79 -19.23 -9.89 -12.48
C VAL A 79 -17.85 -10.55 -12.38
N LEU A 80 -17.49 -11.06 -11.21
CA LEU A 80 -16.20 -11.73 -10.98
C LEU A 80 -16.14 -13.08 -11.71
N VAL A 81 -17.25 -13.80 -11.81
CA VAL A 81 -17.32 -15.04 -12.61
C VAL A 81 -17.13 -14.73 -14.10
N ALA A 82 -17.74 -13.66 -14.59
CA ALA A 82 -17.65 -13.28 -15.99
C ALA A 82 -16.26 -12.75 -16.39
N SER A 83 -15.50 -12.16 -15.47
CA SER A 83 -14.13 -11.68 -15.74
C SER A 83 -13.08 -12.78 -15.86
N GLY A 84 -13.39 -13.99 -15.38
CA GLY A 84 -12.43 -15.08 -15.16
C GLY A 84 -11.64 -14.92 -13.86
#